data_AF-A0A2L0EZ90-F1
#
_entry.id   AF-A0A2L0EZ90-F1
#
_cell.length_a   1.000
_cell.length_b   1.000
_cell.length_c   1.000
_cell.angle_alpha   90.00
_cell.angle_beta   90.00
_cell.angle_gamma   90.00
#
_symmetry.space_group_name_H-M   'P 1'
#
loop_
_entity.id
_entity.type
_entity.pdbx_description
1 polymer ?
#
loop_
_entity_poly.entity_id
_entity_poly.type
_entity_poly.pdbx_seq_one_letter_code
_entity_poly.pdbx_strand_id
1 'polypeptide(L)'
;MPKPGKRRKFSAAEKLRIVREAAACTQRGNIEALLRREGIYSSLLAAWRKQLALHGSEALAERKPGRKPKQDAKDRRIAELEKRSARLEEKLALAEKLIDLPKKVSAILGVNLTTDGER
;
A
#
# COMPACT_ATOMS: atom_id res chain seq x y z
N MET A 1 -40.45 -7.62 -19.83
CA MET A 1 -39.15 -7.52 -19.11
C MET A 1 -39.36 -6.67 -17.86
N PRO A 2 -39.06 -7.14 -16.64
CA PRO A 2 -39.18 -6.31 -15.44
C PRO A 2 -38.19 -5.14 -15.53
N LYS A 3 -38.67 -3.91 -15.29
CA LYS A 3 -37.86 -2.69 -15.32
C LYS A 3 -36.88 -2.73 -14.13
N PRO A 4 -35.56 -2.59 -14.33
CA PRO A 4 -34.62 -2.63 -13.21
C PRO A 4 -34.93 -1.50 -12.23
N GLY A 5 -35.11 -1.87 -10.96
CA GLY A 5 -35.39 -0.93 -9.88
C GLY A 5 -34.26 0.07 -9.67
N LYS A 6 -34.59 1.23 -9.10
CA LYS A 6 -33.62 2.29 -8.79
C LYS A 6 -32.63 1.78 -7.72
N ARG A 7 -31.37 1.58 -8.10
CA ARG A 7 -30.31 1.16 -7.15
C ARG A 7 -30.07 2.27 -6.12
N ARG A 8 -30.04 1.90 -4.84
CA ARG A 8 -29.69 2.83 -3.75
C ARG A 8 -28.25 3.30 -3.94
N LYS A 9 -28.04 4.62 -3.87
CA LYS A 9 -26.71 5.24 -3.88
C LYS A 9 -26.38 5.69 -2.46
N PHE A 10 -25.13 5.53 -2.07
CA PHE A 10 -24.63 5.99 -0.78
C PHE A 10 -23.67 7.16 -1.02
N SER A 11 -24.00 8.31 -0.45
CA SER A 11 -23.10 9.47 -0.42
C SER A 11 -21.85 9.18 0.42
N ALA A 12 -20.78 9.97 0.22
CA ALA A 12 -19.56 9.86 1.01
C ALA A 12 -19.84 10.02 2.52
N ALA A 13 -20.70 10.98 2.87
CA ALA A 13 -21.06 11.29 4.25
C ALA A 13 -21.81 10.13 4.92
N GLU A 14 -22.75 9.49 4.22
CA GLU A 14 -23.48 8.33 4.75
C GLU A 14 -22.56 7.15 5.00
N LYS A 15 -21.69 6.83 4.03
CA LYS A 15 -20.71 5.75 4.20
C LYS A 15 -19.78 6.02 5.39
N LEU A 16 -19.34 7.27 5.56
CA LEU A 16 -18.43 7.66 6.64
C LEU A 16 -19.12 7.55 8.00
N ARG A 17 -20.38 8.00 8.09
CA ARG A 17 -21.22 7.81 9.29
C ARG A 17 -21.31 6.33 9.65
N ILE A 18 -21.63 5.48 8.68
CA ILE A 18 -21.79 4.03 8.89
C ILE A 18 -20.47 3.39 9.33
N VAL A 19 -19.34 3.75 8.72
CA VAL A 19 -18.03 3.20 9.11
C VAL A 19 -17.64 3.63 10.52
N ARG A 20 -17.92 4.88 10.92
CA ARG A 20 -17.70 5.36 12.29
C ARG A 20 -18.61 4.66 13.30
N GLU A 21 -19.88 4.52 12.99
CA GLU A 21 -20.85 3.82 13.85
C GLU A 21 -20.49 2.34 14.01
N ALA A 22 -20.04 1.68 12.93
CA ALA A 22 -19.52 0.32 12.97
C ALA A 22 -18.23 0.19 13.79
N ALA A 23 -17.39 1.23 13.82
CA ALA A 23 -16.20 1.27 14.68
C ALA A 23 -16.54 1.51 16.16
N ALA A 24 -17.63 2.22 16.45
CA ALA A 24 -18.12 2.44 17.83
C ALA A 24 -18.88 1.23 18.41
N CYS A 25 -19.28 0.28 17.56
CA CYS A 25 -19.95 -0.94 17.98
C CYS A 25 -18.95 -1.91 18.66
N THR A 26 -19.00 -1.99 19.99
CA THR A 26 -18.14 -2.86 20.81
C THR A 26 -18.79 -4.19 21.20
N GLN A 27 -20.13 -4.26 21.23
CA GLN A 27 -20.85 -5.48 21.61
C GLN A 27 -21.08 -6.40 20.40
N ARG A 28 -21.06 -7.71 20.67
CA ARG A 28 -21.34 -8.76 19.69
C ARG A 28 -22.77 -8.62 19.16
N GLY A 29 -22.92 -8.51 17.84
CA GLY A 29 -24.22 -8.38 17.18
C GLY A 29 -24.67 -6.95 16.85
N ASN A 30 -24.07 -5.91 17.46
CA ASN A 30 -24.43 -4.51 17.15
C ASN A 30 -24.07 -4.13 15.71
N ILE A 31 -22.94 -4.64 15.21
CA ILE A 31 -22.54 -4.46 13.81
C ILE A 31 -23.59 -5.09 12.88
N GLU A 32 -24.10 -6.27 13.19
CA GLU A 32 -25.09 -6.95 12.35
C GLU A 32 -26.45 -6.25 12.39
N ALA A 33 -26.85 -5.73 13.56
CA ALA A 33 -28.05 -4.92 13.70
C ALA A 33 -27.95 -3.63 12.87
N LEU A 34 -26.79 -2.96 12.91
CA LEU A 34 -26.48 -1.79 12.09
C LEU A 34 -26.56 -2.11 10.59
N LEU A 35 -25.96 -3.22 10.17
CA LEU A 35 -25.97 -3.67 8.77
C LEU A 35 -27.41 -3.93 8.27
N ARG A 36 -28.26 -4.55 9.10
CA ARG A 36 -29.68 -4.79 8.77
C ARG A 36 -30.48 -3.49 8.70
N ARG A 37 -30.25 -2.55 9.64
CA ARG A 37 -30.90 -1.23 9.67
C ARG A 37 -30.56 -0.40 8.43
N GLU A 38 -29.29 -0.40 8.06
CA GLU A 38 -28.79 0.36 6.90
C GLU A 38 -29.01 -0.38 5.57
N GLY A 39 -29.35 -1.67 5.61
CA GLY A 39 -29.60 -2.52 4.43
C GLY A 39 -28.33 -2.82 3.64
N ILE A 40 -27.19 -2.96 4.31
CA ILE A 40 -25.87 -3.19 3.70
C ILE A 40 -25.27 -4.51 4.17
N TYR A 41 -24.41 -5.10 3.34
CA TYR A 41 -23.73 -6.35 3.65
C TYR A 41 -22.35 -6.11 4.28
N SER A 42 -21.85 -7.09 5.04
CA SER A 42 -20.53 -7.01 5.69
C SER A 42 -19.38 -6.81 4.70
N SER A 43 -19.48 -7.35 3.49
CA SER A 43 -18.50 -7.15 2.42
C SER A 43 -18.39 -5.68 1.97
N LEU A 44 -19.50 -4.96 1.95
CA LEU A 44 -19.54 -3.55 1.57
C LEU A 44 -18.90 -2.69 2.67
N LEU A 45 -19.20 -2.99 3.92
CA LEU A 45 -18.56 -2.35 5.07
C LEU A 45 -17.04 -2.58 5.07
N ALA A 46 -16.60 -3.82 4.80
CA ALA A 46 -15.18 -4.14 4.71
C ALA A 46 -14.48 -3.38 3.57
N ALA A 47 -15.14 -3.23 2.41
CA ALA A 47 -14.62 -2.43 1.31
C ALA A 47 -14.46 -0.95 1.70
N TRP A 48 -15.46 -0.36 2.36
CA TRP A 48 -15.39 1.03 2.83
C TRP A 48 -14.31 1.26 3.89
N ARG A 49 -14.10 0.29 4.80
CA ARG A 49 -12.98 0.34 5.76
C ARG A 49 -11.62 0.35 5.08
N LYS A 50 -11.43 -0.49 4.05
CA LYS A 50 -10.20 -0.51 3.24
C LYS A 50 -10.00 0.80 2.47
N GLN A 51 -11.04 1.34 1.85
CA GLN A 51 -10.98 2.61 1.13
C GLN A 51 -10.59 3.76 2.07
N LEU A 52 -11.18 3.81 3.26
CA LEU A 52 -10.86 4.79 4.29
C LEU A 52 -9.40 4.68 4.76
N ALA A 53 -8.89 3.45 4.94
CA ALA A 53 -7.51 3.23 5.37
C ALA A 53 -6.47 3.61 4.30
N LEU A 54 -6.79 3.41 3.01
CA LEU A 54 -5.84 3.63 1.91
C LEU A 54 -5.81 5.08 1.42
N HIS A 55 -6.96 5.76 1.37
CA HIS A 55 -7.06 7.10 0.76
C HIS A 55 -7.91 8.09 1.58
N GLY A 56 -8.12 7.81 2.88
CA GLY A 56 -8.85 8.70 3.78
C GLY A 56 -10.33 8.87 3.42
N SER A 57 -10.95 9.94 3.93
CA SER A 57 -12.38 10.22 3.72
C SER A 57 -12.74 10.53 2.26
N GLU A 58 -11.78 11.01 1.47
CA GLU A 58 -11.97 11.32 0.05
C GLU A 58 -12.18 10.06 -0.81
N ALA A 59 -11.61 8.93 -0.39
CA ALA A 59 -11.77 7.62 -1.02
C ALA A 59 -13.23 7.13 -1.09
N LEU A 60 -14.04 7.63 -0.17
CA LEU A 60 -15.38 7.15 0.10
C LEU A 60 -16.43 7.88 -0.76
N ALA A 61 -16.05 9.02 -1.34
CA ALA A 61 -16.82 9.70 -2.35
C ALA A 61 -17.01 8.83 -3.59
N GLU A 62 -18.13 9.02 -4.30
CA GLU A 62 -18.34 8.40 -5.61
C GLU A 62 -17.29 8.93 -6.58
N ARG A 63 -16.12 8.29 -6.64
CA ARG A 63 -15.17 8.50 -7.71
C ARG A 63 -15.82 7.96 -8.96
N LYS A 64 -16.18 8.86 -9.90
CA LYS A 64 -16.51 8.45 -11.27
C LYS A 64 -15.42 7.46 -11.68
N PRO A 65 -15.74 6.20 -12.05
CA PRO A 65 -14.73 5.31 -12.58
C PRO A 65 -14.20 5.98 -13.83
N GLY A 66 -13.09 6.69 -13.66
CA GLY A 66 -12.34 7.23 -14.78
C GLY A 66 -11.90 6.07 -15.64
N ARG A 67 -11.53 6.37 -16.88
CA ARG A 67 -10.82 5.41 -17.73
C ARG A 67 -9.73 4.75 -16.88
N LYS A 68 -9.81 3.42 -16.68
CA LYS A 68 -8.77 2.67 -15.97
C LYS A 68 -7.43 3.17 -16.53
N PRO A 69 -6.47 3.61 -15.70
CA PRO A 69 -5.18 4.01 -16.21
C PRO A 69 -4.68 2.83 -17.04
N LYS A 70 -4.54 3.04 -18.36
CA LYS A 70 -3.76 2.12 -19.16
C LYS A 70 -2.40 2.18 -18.51
N GLN A 71 -1.90 1.04 -18.02
CA GLN A 71 -0.49 0.93 -17.66
C GLN A 71 0.27 1.22 -18.94
N ASP A 72 0.65 2.46 -19.13
CA ASP A 72 1.28 2.90 -20.36
C ASP A 72 2.67 2.27 -20.42
N ALA A 73 3.28 2.24 -21.60
CA ALA A 73 4.66 1.76 -21.74
C ALA A 73 5.64 2.48 -20.79
N LYS A 74 5.28 3.71 -20.36
CA LYS A 74 6.01 4.49 -19.36
C LYS A 74 5.99 3.85 -17.98
N ASP A 75 4.84 3.36 -17.51
CA ASP A 75 4.72 2.74 -16.18
C ASP A 75 5.52 1.44 -16.09
N ARG A 76 5.53 0.66 -17.18
CA ARG A 76 6.38 -0.53 -17.29
C ARG A 76 7.86 -0.18 -17.23
N ARG A 77 8.25 0.87 -17.94
CA ARG A 77 9.65 1.35 -17.96
C ARG A 77 10.07 1.89 -16.59
N ILE A 78 9.19 2.57 -15.87
CA ILE A 78 9.44 3.02 -14.50
C ILE A 78 9.70 1.82 -13.59
N ALA A 79 8.82 0.81 -13.60
CA ALA A 79 8.99 -0.39 -12.78
C ALA A 79 10.26 -1.18 -13.13
N GLU A 80 10.65 -1.24 -14.41
CA GLU A 80 11.92 -1.85 -14.82
C GLU A 80 13.14 -1.05 -14.34
N LEU A 81 13.09 0.28 -14.43
CA LEU A 81 14.15 1.17 -13.97
C LEU A 81 14.31 1.13 -12.45
N GLU A 82 13.23 1.10 -11.70
CA GLU A 82 13.25 0.96 -10.23
C GLU A 82 13.91 -0.36 -9.81
N LYS A 83 13.54 -1.48 -10.46
CA LYS A 83 14.18 -2.79 -10.20
C LYS A 83 15.67 -2.79 -10.52
N ARG A 84 16.08 -2.12 -11.59
CA ARG A 84 17.50 -2.01 -11.95
C ARG A 84 18.26 -1.16 -10.94
N SER A 85 17.67 -0.05 -10.50
CA SER A 85 18.27 0.85 -9.51
C SER A 85 18.48 0.13 -8.17
N ALA A 86 17.45 -0.57 -7.67
CA ALA A 86 17.57 -1.36 -6.45
C ALA A 86 18.69 -2.42 -6.50
N ARG A 87 18.81 -3.14 -7.63
CA ARG A 87 19.89 -4.13 -7.82
C ARG A 87 21.28 -3.50 -7.88
N LEU A 88 21.38 -2.29 -8.44
CA LEU A 88 22.65 -1.56 -8.50
C LEU A 88 23.04 -1.02 -7.12
N GLU A 89 22.08 -0.51 -6.35
CA GLU A 89 22.28 -0.07 -4.97
C GLU A 89 22.73 -1.22 -4.06
N GLU A 90 22.13 -2.40 -4.19
CA GLU A 90 22.58 -3.60 -3.44
C GLU A 90 24.03 -3.97 -3.76
N LYS A 91 24.43 -3.90 -5.05
CA LYS A 91 25.80 -4.18 -5.47
C LYS A 91 26.79 -3.13 -4.95
N LEU A 92 26.40 -1.86 -4.97
CA LEU A 92 27.21 -0.77 -4.41
C LEU A 92 27.41 -0.97 -2.92
N ALA A 93 26.34 -1.25 -2.17
CA ALA A 93 26.42 -1.50 -0.73
C ALA A 93 27.30 -2.72 -0.40
N LEU A 94 27.33 -3.74 -1.26
CA LEU A 94 28.23 -4.89 -1.11
C LEU A 94 29.69 -4.52 -1.42
N ALA A 95 29.93 -3.74 -2.48
CA ALA A 95 31.27 -3.28 -2.86
C ALA A 95 31.88 -2.37 -1.79
N GLU A 96 31.10 -1.43 -1.23
CA GLU A 96 31.51 -0.57 -0.12
C GLU A 96 31.94 -1.39 1.10
N LYS A 97 31.16 -2.42 1.45
CA LYS A 97 31.52 -3.33 2.56
C LYS A 97 32.81 -4.11 2.30
N LEU A 98 33.07 -4.52 1.06
CA LEU A 98 34.31 -5.19 0.68
C LEU A 98 35.52 -4.25 0.77
N ILE A 99 35.38 -3.00 0.34
CA ILE A 99 36.43 -1.98 0.48
C ILE A 99 36.72 -1.67 1.95
N ASP A 100 35.71 -1.73 2.81
CA ASP A 100 35.87 -1.48 4.24
C ASP A 100 36.42 -2.67 5.04
N LEU A 101 36.38 -3.89 4.49
CA LEU A 101 36.81 -5.09 5.18
C LEU A 101 38.31 -5.07 5.54
N PRO A 102 39.24 -4.72 4.62
CA PRO A 102 40.67 -4.60 4.96
C PRO A 102 40.95 -3.60 6.07
N LYS A 103 40.23 -2.46 6.08
CA LYS A 103 40.38 -1.42 7.12
C LYS A 103 39.96 -1.95 8.49
N LYS A 104 38.83 -2.68 8.56
CA LYS A 104 38.32 -3.27 9.81
C LYS A 104 39.23 -4.39 10.32
N VAL A 105 39.75 -5.24 9.43
CA VAL A 105 40.67 -6.32 9.80
C VAL A 105 42.01 -5.76 10.32
N SER A 106 42.55 -4.74 9.65
CA SER A 106 43.74 -4.00 10.11
C SER A 106 43.53 -3.38 11.49
N ALA A 107 42.38 -2.75 11.74
CA ALA A 107 42.05 -2.16 13.03
C ALA A 107 41.93 -3.19 14.17
N ILE A 108 41.41 -4.40 13.89
CA ILE A 108 41.23 -5.46 14.90
C ILE A 108 42.55 -6.18 15.19
N LEU A 109 43.34 -6.47 14.14
CA LEU A 109 44.56 -7.28 14.26
C LEU A 109 45.83 -6.45 14.47
N GLY A 110 45.75 -5.12 14.36
CA GLY A 110 46.91 -4.22 14.52
C GLY A 110 47.99 -4.38 13.43
N VAL A 111 47.68 -5.08 12.34
CA VAL A 111 48.57 -5.31 11.20
C VAL A 111 48.09 -4.48 10.02
N ASN A 112 48.98 -3.64 9.48
CA ASN A 112 48.67 -2.85 8.29
C ASN A 112 48.67 -3.78 7.07
N LEU A 113 47.48 -4.23 6.65
CA LEU A 113 47.28 -4.92 5.38
C LEU A 113 47.35 -3.88 4.25
N THR A 114 48.55 -3.40 3.95
CA THR A 114 48.81 -2.70 2.70
C THR A 114 48.55 -3.70 1.57
N THR A 115 47.58 -3.37 0.72
CA THR A 115 47.25 -4.17 -0.46
C THR A 115 48.40 -4.06 -1.46
N ASP A 116 49.39 -4.93 -1.34
CA ASP A 116 50.30 -5.24 -2.47
C ASP A 116 49.48 -5.99 -3.51
N GLY A 117 49.07 -5.27 -4.55
CA GLY A 117 48.20 -5.79 -5.59
C GLY A 117 48.10 -4.89 -6.83
N GLU A 118 49.17 -4.17 -7.16
CA GLU A 118 49.42 -3.73 -8.54
C GLU A 118 50.11 -4.88 -9.28
N ARG A 119 49.38 -5.61 -10.14
CA ARG A 119 49.86 -6.20 -11.40
C ARG A 119 48.69 -6.43 -12.35
#